data_AF-A0A5A5RSW3-F1
#
_entry.id   AF-A0A5A5RSW3-F1
#
_cell.length_a   1.000
_cell.length_b   1.000
_cell.length_c   1.000
_cell.angle_alpha   90.00
_cell.angle_beta   90.00
_cell.angle_gamma   90.00
#
_symmetry.space_group_name_H-M   'P 1'
#
loop_
_entity.id
_entity.type
_entity.pdbx_description
1 polymer ?
#
loop_
_entity_poly.entity_id
_entity_poly.type
_entity_poly.pdbx_seq_one_letter_code
_entity_poly.pdbx_strand_id
1 'polypeptide(L)'
;MDRSLKWAVAIVITLILVLSPVFSQGCGATEWKPKGGSGQDTMLTLTRTDNGKSITMQVNDLLLLSLDENPTTGFQWALDGAGSDLVKLQASDYIPAMESRVGGGGQRVLTFKAQRAGIGQLRLKLWREWQGEPSIVERFTVTLQVRE
;
A
#
# COMPACT_ATOMS: atom_id res chain seq x y z
N MET A 1 47.45 -10.61 -54.73
CA MET A 1 46.38 -9.60 -54.78
C MET A 1 46.13 -9.11 -53.36
N ASP A 2 46.18 -7.79 -53.22
CA ASP A 2 46.29 -6.99 -52.00
C ASP A 2 45.25 -7.23 -50.91
N ARG A 3 45.69 -7.05 -49.65
CA ARG A 3 45.12 -6.02 -48.76
C ARG A 3 46.08 -5.65 -47.62
N SER A 4 47.02 -4.78 -47.98
CA SER A 4 47.32 -3.52 -47.29
C SER A 4 46.97 -3.37 -45.79
N LEU A 5 48.05 -3.35 -45.01
CA LEU A 5 48.54 -2.19 -44.27
C LEU A 5 47.69 -1.55 -43.15
N LYS A 6 48.08 -1.92 -41.91
CA LYS A 6 48.47 -1.02 -40.79
C LYS A 6 47.28 -0.18 -40.21
N TRP A 7 47.19 0.26 -38.95
CA TRP A 7 48.06 1.19 -38.21
C TRP A 7 47.89 0.95 -36.70
N ALA A 8 49.05 0.79 -36.06
CA ALA A 8 49.44 1.11 -34.68
C ALA A 8 48.41 1.70 -33.69
N VAL A 9 48.61 1.35 -32.41
CA VAL A 9 48.97 2.24 -31.27
C VAL A 9 48.56 1.47 -30.00
N ALA A 10 49.48 0.73 -29.38
CA ALA A 10 50.52 1.15 -28.44
C ALA A 10 50.13 0.68 -27.03
N ILE A 11 50.77 -0.42 -26.63
CA ILE A 11 50.81 -0.91 -25.26
C ILE A 11 51.77 0.01 -24.51
N VAL A 12 51.29 0.69 -23.47
CA VAL A 12 52.15 1.21 -22.39
C VAL A 12 51.57 0.72 -21.07
N ILE A 13 52.08 -0.43 -20.64
CA ILE A 13 51.86 -1.00 -19.32
C ILE A 13 52.75 -0.22 -18.36
N THR A 14 52.18 0.72 -17.62
CA THR A 14 52.85 1.33 -16.47
C THR A 14 52.35 0.65 -15.21
N LEU A 15 53.23 -0.17 -14.66
CA LEU A 15 53.13 -0.87 -13.39
C LEU A 15 52.95 0.14 -12.24
N ILE A 16 51.84 0.10 -11.51
CA ILE A 16 51.74 0.75 -10.20
C ILE A 16 51.18 -0.27 -9.20
N LEU A 17 52.10 -0.84 -8.43
CA LEU A 17 51.84 -1.56 -7.18
C LEU A 17 51.36 -0.53 -6.14
N VAL A 18 50.08 -0.55 -5.79
CA VAL A 18 49.60 0.05 -4.54
C VAL A 18 48.84 -1.01 -3.76
N LEU A 19 49.51 -1.56 -2.74
CA LEU A 19 48.85 -2.24 -1.64
C LEU A 19 48.04 -1.21 -0.85
N SER A 20 46.72 -1.37 -0.81
CA SER A 20 45.86 -0.72 0.19
C SER A 20 44.60 -1.56 0.42
N PRO A 21 44.09 -1.61 1.66
CA PRO A 21 43.22 -2.66 2.13
C PRO A 21 41.75 -2.45 1.74
N VAL A 22 41.05 -3.58 1.74
CA VAL A 22 39.59 -3.75 1.74
C VAL A 22 38.87 -2.59 2.42
N PHE A 23 38.12 -1.80 1.65
CA PHE A 23 36.95 -1.08 2.14
C PHE A 23 35.73 -1.65 1.44
N SER A 24 35.09 -2.58 2.15
CA SER A 24 33.72 -3.02 1.89
C SER A 24 32.82 -1.80 2.00
N GLN A 25 32.50 -1.19 0.86
CA GLN A 25 31.39 -0.25 0.78
C GLN A 25 30.16 -1.10 0.52
N GLY A 26 29.46 -1.38 1.62
CA GLY A 26 28.19 -2.07 1.63
C GLY A 26 27.19 -1.40 0.69
N CYS A 27 26.25 -2.22 0.22
CA CYS A 27 25.04 -1.74 -0.44
C CYS A 27 24.34 -0.73 0.48
N GLY A 28 24.56 0.56 0.22
CA GLY A 28 23.66 1.60 0.67
C GLY A 28 22.38 1.43 -0.12
N ALA A 29 21.45 0.61 0.37
CA ALA A 29 20.06 0.73 0.00
C ALA A 29 19.64 2.12 0.46
N THR A 30 19.55 3.07 -0.48
CA THR A 30 19.01 4.39 -0.23
C THR A 30 17.58 4.20 0.27
N GLU A 31 17.43 4.35 1.58
CA GLU A 31 16.17 4.38 2.29
C GLU A 31 15.27 5.44 1.63
N TRP A 32 14.19 5.00 1.00
CA TRP A 32 13.14 5.90 0.54
C TRP A 32 12.47 6.51 1.77
N LYS A 33 12.90 7.72 2.14
CA LYS A 33 12.13 8.61 3.03
C LYS A 33 11.23 9.50 2.19
N PRO A 34 9.91 9.24 2.14
CA PRO A 34 9.01 10.28 1.69
C PRO A 34 8.99 11.38 2.76
N LYS A 35 9.62 12.52 2.44
CA LYS A 35 9.32 13.80 3.10
C LYS A 35 7.99 14.28 2.52
N GLY A 36 6.96 14.35 3.36
CA GLY A 36 5.66 14.90 2.98
C GLY A 36 4.92 15.49 4.16
N GLY A 37 4.80 16.83 4.17
CA GLY A 37 3.58 17.51 4.61
C GLY A 37 3.54 18.00 6.05
N SER A 38 3.86 19.28 6.23
CA SER A 38 3.35 20.14 7.30
C SER A 38 1.81 20.10 7.39
N GLY A 39 1.25 19.74 8.54
CA GLY A 39 -0.12 20.03 9.00
C GLY A 39 -1.20 20.32 7.94
N GLN A 40 -1.49 19.35 7.07
CA GLN A 40 -2.63 19.34 6.17
C GLN A 40 -3.24 17.95 6.26
N ASP A 41 -4.50 17.86 6.68
CA ASP A 41 -5.26 16.59 6.74
C ASP A 41 -5.12 15.88 5.39
N THR A 42 -4.30 14.83 5.34
CA THR A 42 -4.02 14.11 4.10
C THR A 42 -5.08 13.04 3.92
N MET A 43 -5.64 12.95 2.73
CA MET A 43 -6.59 11.88 2.37
C MET A 43 -5.85 10.78 1.62
N LEU A 44 -5.72 9.62 2.26
CA LEU A 44 -5.16 8.41 1.66
C LEU A 44 -6.28 7.55 1.12
N THR A 45 -6.15 7.07 -0.12
CA THR A 45 -7.11 6.13 -0.71
C THR A 45 -6.49 4.75 -0.82
N LEU A 46 -7.17 3.74 -0.28
CA LEU A 46 -6.81 2.33 -0.41
C LEU A 46 -7.86 1.58 -1.21
N THR A 47 -7.38 0.57 -1.92
CA THR A 47 -8.18 -0.34 -2.73
C THR A 47 -7.88 -1.78 -2.34
N ARG A 48 -8.58 -2.72 -2.96
CA ARG A 48 -8.30 -4.15 -2.82
C ARG A 48 -6.83 -4.53 -3.05
N THR A 49 -6.13 -3.80 -3.92
CA THR A 49 -4.71 -4.04 -4.23
C THR A 49 -3.76 -3.71 -3.07
N ASP A 50 -4.24 -3.01 -2.05
CA ASP A 50 -3.48 -2.64 -0.86
C ASP A 50 -3.61 -3.66 0.28
N ASN A 51 -4.32 -4.78 0.04
CA ASN A 51 -4.44 -5.86 1.01
C ASN A 51 -3.05 -6.42 1.38
N GLY A 52 -2.79 -6.53 2.68
CA GLY A 52 -1.53 -6.97 3.27
C GLY A 52 -0.44 -5.90 3.35
N LYS A 53 -0.66 -4.68 2.82
CA LYS A 53 0.36 -3.62 2.85
C LYS A 53 0.46 -2.93 4.20
N SER A 54 1.53 -2.14 4.35
CA SER A 54 1.73 -1.19 5.46
C SER A 54 1.59 0.24 4.95
N ILE A 55 0.74 1.02 5.61
CA ILE A 55 0.40 2.39 5.24
C ILE A 55 0.82 3.32 6.36
N THR A 56 1.55 4.38 6.02
CA THR A 56 1.93 5.44 6.96
C THR A 56 0.99 6.62 6.80
N MET A 57 0.47 7.14 7.91
CA MET A 57 -0.38 8.34 7.96
C MET A 57 -0.12 9.13 9.25
N GLN A 58 -0.64 10.34 9.35
CA GLN A 58 -0.57 11.20 10.53
C GLN A 58 -1.89 11.19 11.31
N VAL A 59 -1.87 11.62 12.58
CA VAL A 59 -3.10 11.86 13.34
C VAL A 59 -3.92 12.94 12.61
N ASN A 60 -5.24 12.78 12.58
CA ASN A 60 -6.23 13.55 11.82
C ASN A 60 -6.34 13.28 10.32
N ASP A 61 -5.41 12.54 9.72
CA ASP A 61 -5.53 12.11 8.32
C ASP A 61 -6.81 11.27 8.11
N LEU A 62 -7.33 11.35 6.89
CA LEU A 62 -8.45 10.53 6.42
C LEU A 62 -7.93 9.36 5.59
N LEU A 63 -8.47 8.19 5.86
CA LEU A 63 -8.26 6.98 5.09
C LEU A 63 -9.58 6.58 4.43
N LEU A 64 -9.62 6.62 3.11
CA LEU A 64 -10.73 6.19 2.27
C LEU A 64 -10.44 4.78 1.74
N LEU A 65 -11.19 3.79 2.17
CA LEU A 65 -11.06 2.41 1.71
C LEU A 65 -12.19 2.08 0.74
N SER A 66 -11.88 1.86 -0.54
CA SER A 66 -12.84 1.44 -1.55
C SER A 66 -12.66 -0.04 -1.91
N LEU A 67 -13.69 -0.84 -1.67
CA LEU A 67 -13.70 -2.27 -1.95
C LEU A 67 -14.91 -2.63 -2.81
N ASP A 68 -14.72 -3.50 -3.80
CA ASP A 68 -15.83 -3.98 -4.62
C ASP A 68 -16.84 -4.74 -3.76
N GLU A 69 -18.13 -4.43 -3.94
CA GLU A 69 -19.24 -5.03 -3.20
C GLU A 69 -20.44 -5.22 -4.13
N ASN A 70 -21.07 -6.40 -4.07
CA ASN A 70 -22.34 -6.64 -4.75
C ASN A 70 -23.45 -6.93 -3.72
N PRO A 71 -24.23 -5.92 -3.30
CA PRO A 71 -25.23 -6.07 -2.25
C PRO A 71 -26.37 -7.01 -2.64
N THR A 72 -26.62 -7.23 -3.94
CA THR A 72 -27.67 -8.16 -4.41
C THR A 72 -27.37 -9.62 -4.09
N THR A 73 -26.10 -9.95 -3.82
CA THR A 73 -25.66 -11.27 -3.36
C THR A 73 -25.77 -11.44 -1.85
N GLY A 74 -26.03 -10.35 -1.11
CA GLY A 74 -26.04 -10.32 0.33
C GLY A 74 -24.67 -10.19 1.02
N PHE A 75 -23.57 -10.29 0.28
CA PHE A 75 -22.24 -10.11 0.82
C PHE A 75 -21.94 -8.62 1.00
N GLN A 76 -21.54 -8.24 2.21
CA GLN A 76 -21.18 -6.86 2.56
C GLN A 76 -19.86 -6.82 3.33
N TRP A 77 -19.09 -5.75 3.13
CA TRP A 77 -17.88 -5.49 3.90
C TRP A 77 -18.22 -4.91 5.27
N ALA A 78 -17.63 -5.51 6.31
CA ALA A 78 -17.75 -5.04 7.69
C ALA A 78 -16.40 -5.12 8.40
N LEU A 79 -16.26 -4.40 9.52
CA LEU A 79 -15.10 -4.54 10.39
C LEU A 79 -14.99 -5.98 10.92
N ASP A 80 -13.77 -6.53 10.90
CA ASP A 80 -13.50 -7.85 11.46
C ASP A 80 -13.02 -7.70 12.93
N GLY A 81 -13.96 -7.90 13.86
CA GLY A 81 -13.77 -7.65 15.29
C GLY A 81 -13.97 -6.18 15.66
N ALA A 82 -13.27 -5.71 16.69
CA ALA A 82 -13.41 -4.34 17.21
C ALA A 82 -12.81 -3.24 16.30
N GLY A 83 -12.17 -3.60 15.18
CA GLY A 83 -11.40 -2.67 14.34
C GLY A 83 -10.03 -2.33 14.93
N SER A 84 -9.46 -1.21 14.50
CA SER A 84 -8.21 -0.64 15.03
C SER A 84 -8.53 0.59 15.86
N ASP A 85 -8.01 0.68 17.08
CA ASP A 85 -8.19 1.84 17.96
C ASP A 85 -7.36 3.07 17.53
N LEU A 86 -6.54 2.92 16.48
CA LEU A 86 -5.79 4.00 15.85
C LEU A 86 -6.67 4.86 14.94
N VAL A 87 -7.76 4.30 14.40
CA VAL A 87 -8.65 4.96 13.44
C VAL A 87 -10.10 4.78 13.82
N LYS A 88 -10.94 5.78 13.53
CA LYS A 88 -12.39 5.72 13.75
C LYS A 88 -13.14 5.80 12.44
N LEU A 89 -14.02 4.83 12.20
CA LEU A 89 -14.96 4.86 11.09
C LEU A 89 -15.88 6.09 11.21
N GLN A 90 -15.86 6.94 10.19
CA GLN A 90 -16.69 8.15 10.08
C GLN A 90 -17.92 7.89 9.19
N ALA A 91 -17.74 7.14 8.10
CA ALA A 91 -18.79 6.87 7.11
C ALA A 91 -18.59 5.51 6.44
N SER A 92 -19.68 4.92 5.96
CA SER A 92 -19.71 3.67 5.20
C SER A 92 -20.77 3.76 4.12
N ASP A 93 -20.34 4.16 2.92
CA ASP A 93 -21.22 4.45 1.80
C ASP A 93 -21.13 3.37 0.74
N TYR A 94 -22.24 3.07 0.07
CA TYR A 94 -22.26 2.20 -1.09
C TYR A 94 -22.45 3.03 -2.36
N ILE A 95 -21.50 2.92 -3.29
CA ILE A 95 -21.53 3.61 -4.58
C ILE A 95 -21.83 2.57 -5.66
N PRO A 96 -23.02 2.60 -6.29
CA PRO A 96 -23.32 1.70 -7.42
C PRO A 96 -22.43 2.02 -8.62
N ALA A 97 -22.05 1.03 -9.40
CA ALA A 97 -21.34 1.28 -10.66
C ALA A 97 -22.23 2.10 -11.63
N MET A 98 -21.64 3.03 -12.39
CA MET A 98 -22.39 3.95 -13.28
C MET A 98 -23.30 3.23 -14.29
N GLU A 99 -22.91 2.04 -14.74
CA GLU A 99 -23.68 1.21 -15.68
C GLU A 99 -24.38 0.02 -15.00
N SER A 100 -24.54 0.05 -13.68
CA SER A 100 -25.16 -1.06 -12.95
C SER A 100 -26.62 -1.26 -13.38
N ARG A 101 -26.89 -2.41 -14.00
CA ARG A 101 -28.25 -2.93 -14.18
C ARG A 101 -28.78 -3.48 -12.85
N VAL A 102 -30.06 -3.86 -12.78
CA VAL A 102 -30.59 -4.65 -11.65
C VAL A 102 -29.69 -5.89 -11.45
N GLY A 103 -29.12 -6.06 -10.25
CA GLY A 103 -28.13 -7.11 -9.97
C GLY A 103 -26.66 -6.69 -10.09
N GLY A 104 -26.40 -5.47 -10.57
CA GLY A 104 -25.05 -4.92 -10.74
C GLY A 104 -24.35 -4.66 -9.41
N GLY A 105 -23.03 -4.90 -9.40
CA GLY A 105 -22.18 -4.54 -8.27
C GLY A 105 -21.88 -3.05 -8.19
N GLY A 106 -21.08 -2.69 -7.20
CA GLY A 106 -20.57 -1.35 -6.96
C GLY A 106 -19.38 -1.40 -6.01
N GLN A 107 -19.14 -0.32 -5.29
CA GLN A 107 -18.07 -0.23 -4.31
C GLN A 107 -18.61 0.18 -2.95
N ARG A 108 -18.13 -0.49 -1.91
CA ARG A 108 -18.24 -0.03 -0.53
C ARG A 108 -17.07 0.91 -0.25
N VAL A 109 -17.38 2.12 0.15
CA VAL A 109 -16.42 3.15 0.55
C VAL A 109 -16.52 3.36 2.05
N LEU A 110 -15.45 3.02 2.78
CA LEU A 110 -15.35 3.26 4.21
C LEU A 110 -14.38 4.41 4.48
N THR A 111 -14.83 5.43 5.20
CA THR A 111 -14.01 6.59 5.56
C THR A 111 -13.58 6.46 7.02
N PHE A 112 -12.28 6.40 7.26
CA PHE A 112 -11.68 6.33 8.59
C PHE A 112 -10.93 7.63 8.89
N LYS A 113 -11.00 8.13 10.12
CA LYS A 113 -10.16 9.23 10.61
C LYS A 113 -9.12 8.69 11.57
N ALA A 114 -7.84 8.99 11.36
CA ALA A 114 -6.78 8.67 12.30
C ALA A 114 -6.93 9.50 13.59
N GLN A 115 -6.97 8.84 14.75
CA GLN A 115 -7.22 9.49 16.05
C GLN A 115 -6.05 9.34 17.03
N ARG A 116 -5.21 8.32 16.85
CA ARG A 116 -4.14 8.00 17.80
C ARG A 116 -2.91 7.48 17.06
N ALA A 117 -1.73 7.98 17.43
CA ALA A 117 -0.47 7.46 16.93
C ALA A 117 -0.21 6.03 17.43
N GLY A 118 0.46 5.23 16.61
CA GLY A 118 0.79 3.84 16.90
C GLY A 118 0.87 2.96 15.67
N ILE A 119 1.08 1.66 15.90
CA ILE A 119 1.10 0.62 14.86
C ILE A 119 0.03 -0.41 15.18
N GLY A 120 -0.81 -0.74 14.20
CA GLY A 120 -1.95 -1.63 14.39
C GLY A 120 -2.55 -2.09 13.08
N GLN A 121 -3.44 -3.09 13.12
CA GLN A 121 -4.05 -3.65 11.91
C GLN A 121 -5.51 -3.22 11.79
N LEU A 122 -5.88 -2.68 10.63
CA LEU A 122 -7.27 -2.52 10.23
C LEU A 122 -7.68 -3.76 9.43
N ARG A 123 -8.73 -4.46 9.88
CA ARG A 123 -9.23 -5.69 9.27
C ARG A 123 -10.71 -5.55 8.92
N LEU A 124 -11.06 -6.01 7.73
CA LEU A 124 -12.43 -6.11 7.26
C LEU A 124 -12.70 -7.52 6.74
N LYS A 125 -13.96 -7.92 6.79
CA LYS A 125 -14.47 -9.18 6.25
C LYS A 125 -15.62 -8.93 5.29
N LEU A 126 -15.65 -9.69 4.20
CA LEU A 126 -16.79 -9.75 3.28
C LEU A 126 -17.62 -10.97 3.68
N TRP A 127 -18.84 -10.74 4.15
CA TRP A 127 -19.67 -11.78 4.75
C TRP A 127 -21.16 -11.47 4.61
N ARG A 128 -22.00 -12.45 4.94
CA ARG A 128 -23.45 -12.28 5.11
C ARG A 128 -23.77 -12.28 6.58
N GLU A 129 -24.18 -11.14 7.11
CA GLU A 129 -24.43 -10.95 8.54
C GLU A 129 -25.38 -12.02 9.12
N TRP A 130 -26.45 -12.37 8.41
CA TRP A 130 -27.43 -13.38 8.85
C TRP A 130 -26.92 -14.83 8.81
N GLN A 131 -25.83 -15.11 8.10
CA GLN A 131 -25.20 -16.45 8.06
C GLN A 131 -24.02 -16.56 9.03
N GLY A 132 -23.58 -15.45 9.63
CA GLY A 132 -22.49 -15.42 10.60
C GLY A 132 -21.11 -15.72 10.00
N GLU A 133 -20.15 -16.05 10.86
CA GLU A 133 -18.75 -16.30 10.46
C GLU A 133 -18.53 -17.36 9.37
N PRO A 134 -19.31 -18.46 9.29
CA PRO A 134 -19.16 -19.43 8.20
C PRO A 134 -19.35 -18.84 6.80
N SER A 135 -19.95 -17.65 6.68
CA SER A 135 -20.16 -16.97 5.40
C SER A 135 -19.04 -16.03 4.98
N ILE A 136 -17.96 -15.92 5.75
CA ILE A 136 -16.82 -15.06 5.40
C ILE A 136 -16.14 -15.63 4.16
N VAL A 137 -16.18 -14.87 3.06
CA VAL A 137 -15.57 -15.28 1.78
C VAL A 137 -14.28 -14.53 1.48
N GLU A 138 -14.07 -13.35 2.09
CA GLU A 138 -12.87 -12.56 1.89
C GLU A 138 -12.50 -11.77 3.13
N ARG A 139 -11.20 -11.49 3.29
CA ARG A 139 -10.66 -10.55 4.28
C ARG A 139 -9.75 -9.54 3.62
N PHE A 140 -9.87 -8.30 4.08
CA PHE A 140 -8.95 -7.21 3.79
C PHE A 140 -8.21 -6.86 5.08
N THR A 141 -6.89 -6.76 5.02
CA THR A 141 -6.05 -6.37 6.16
C THR A 141 -5.02 -5.36 5.70
N VAL A 142 -4.84 -4.29 6.46
CA VAL A 142 -3.76 -3.33 6.24
C VAL A 142 -3.10 -3.00 7.58
N THR A 143 -1.78 -2.90 7.59
CA THR A 143 -1.05 -2.42 8.76
C THR A 143 -0.97 -0.90 8.69
N LEU A 144 -1.50 -0.23 9.70
CA LEU A 144 -1.46 1.22 9.84
C LEU A 144 -0.28 1.61 10.74
N GLN A 145 0.54 2.53 10.26
CA GLN A 145 1.56 3.23 11.03
C GLN A 145 1.14 4.69 11.14
N VAL A 146 0.43 5.02 12.22
CA VAL A 146 -0.04 6.38 12.50
C VAL A 146 1.04 7.13 13.30
N ARG A 147 1.46 8.28 12.79
CA ARG A 147 2.43 9.18 13.42
C ARG A 147 1.73 10.42 13.97
N GLU A 148 2.37 11.12 14.89
CA GLU A 148 1.91 12.43 15.37
C GLU A 148 1.97 13.49 14.27
#